data_AF-A0A9X3W6T9-F1
#
_entry.id   AF-A0A9X3W6T9-F1
#
_cell.length_a   1.000
_cell.length_b   1.000
_cell.length_c   1.000
_cell.angle_alpha   90.00
_cell.angle_beta   90.00
_cell.angle_gamma   90.00
#
_symmetry.space_group_name_H-M   'P 1'
#
loop_
_entity.id
_entity.type
_entity.pdbx_description
1 polymer ?
#
loop_
_entity_poly.entity_id
_entity_poly.type
_entity_poly.pdbx_seq_one_letter_code
_entity_poly.pdbx_strand_id
1 'polypeptide(L)' 'MSSYNNSIKFPLDIEDSNIIFEDYFYRIEHGIKQKIYQAVLIQPACPYCGSV' A
#
# COMPACT_ATOMS: atom_id res chain seq x y z
N MET A 1 0.48 -7.59 30.60
CA MET A 1 0.96 -6.58 29.63
C MET A 1 0.30 -6.87 28.31
N SER A 2 -0.67 -6.07 27.89
CA SER A 2 -1.39 -6.22 26.62
C SER A 2 -0.45 -5.86 25.47
N SER A 3 0.10 -6.88 24.82
CA SER A 3 0.72 -6.70 23.50
C SER A 3 -0.39 -6.35 22.51
N TYR A 4 -0.63 -5.04 22.33
CA TYR A 4 -1.32 -4.54 21.15
C TYR A 4 -0.39 -4.73 19.97
N ASN A 5 -0.30 -5.97 19.47
CA ASN A 5 0.22 -6.25 18.14
C ASN A 5 -0.82 -5.71 17.12
N ASN A 6 -0.99 -4.38 17.09
CA ASN A 6 -1.80 -3.65 16.10
C ASN A 6 -1.06 -3.53 14.76
N SER A 7 -0.09 -4.40 14.50
CA SER A 7 0.59 -4.51 13.22
C SER A 7 0.10 -5.76 12.53
N ILE A 8 -0.79 -5.57 11.55
CA ILE A 8 -0.96 -6.57 10.52
C ILE A 8 0.31 -6.52 9.68
N LYS A 9 1.25 -7.42 9.96
CA LYS A 9 2.47 -7.60 9.18
C LYS A 9 2.11 -8.46 7.97
N PHE A 10 1.62 -7.84 6.91
CA PHE A 10 1.60 -8.50 5.61
C PHE A 10 3.03 -8.50 5.09
N PRO A 11 3.69 -9.66 4.88
CA PRO A 11 4.73 -9.72 3.87
C PRO A 11 3.99 -9.63 2.54
N LEU A 12 3.57 -8.41 2.18
CA LEU A 12 3.48 -8.09 0.78
C LEU A 12 4.94 -8.24 0.34
N ASP A 13 5.30 -9.42 -0.15
CA ASP A 13 6.62 -9.80 -0.68
C ASP A 13 6.86 -9.01 -1.98
N ILE A 14 6.69 -7.71 -1.86
CA ILE A 14 6.67 -6.70 -2.89
C ILE A 14 7.90 -5.86 -2.59
N GLU A 15 9.05 -6.38 -3.04
CA GLU A 15 10.34 -5.71 -2.98
C GLU A 15 10.58 -4.91 -4.26
N ASP A 16 9.59 -4.12 -4.68
CA ASP A 16 9.75 -3.21 -5.82
C ASP A 16 10.05 -1.81 -5.30
N SER A 17 11.27 -1.33 -5.54
CA SER A 17 11.72 0.01 -5.16
C SER A 17 10.91 1.13 -5.82
N ASN A 18 10.12 0.80 -6.84
CA ASN A 18 9.26 1.74 -7.55
C ASN A 18 7.89 1.90 -6.89
N ILE A 19 7.53 1.07 -5.90
CA ILE A 19 6.27 1.19 -5.17
C ILE A 19 6.47 2.11 -3.98
N ILE A 20 5.80 3.26 -4.00
CA ILE A 20 5.83 4.26 -2.94
C ILE A 20 4.49 4.26 -2.22
N PHE A 21 4.52 4.12 -0.89
CA PHE A 21 3.34 4.30 -0.05
C PHE A 21 3.13 5.79 0.20
N GLU A 22 2.07 6.34 -0.38
CA GLU A 22 1.79 7.78 -0.37
C GLU A 22 0.90 8.19 0.80
N ASP A 23 -0.13 7.39 1.11
CA ASP A 23 -1.13 7.78 2.09
C ASP A 23 -1.86 6.58 2.72
N TYR A 24 -2.63 6.83 3.77
CA TYR A 24 -3.62 5.91 4.30
C TYR A 24 -4.86 6.67 4.78
N PHE A 25 -6.03 6.05 4.59
CA PHE A 25 -7.29 6.61 5.08
C PHE A 25 -8.19 5.52 5.64
N TYR A 26 -9.18 5.93 6.43
CA TYR A 26 -10.19 5.01 6.94
C TYR A 26 -11.44 5.07 6.07
N ARG A 27 -11.95 3.91 5.69
CA ARG A 27 -13.22 3.76 4.99
C ARG A 27 -14.16 2.92 5.86
N ILE A 28 -15.43 3.32 5.96
CA ILE A 28 -16.45 2.50 6.62
C ILE A 28 -17.29 1.86 5.52
N GLU A 29 -17.27 0.53 5.44
CA GLU A 29 -18.14 -0.25 4.56
C GLU A 29 -18.88 -1.31 5.37
N HIS A 30 -20.19 -1.46 5.16
CA HIS A 30 -21.03 -2.41 5.88
C HIS A 30 -20.91 -2.31 7.41
N GLY A 31 -20.70 -1.10 7.95
CA GLY A 31 -20.51 -0.86 9.39
C GLY A 31 -19.12 -1.24 9.92
N ILE A 32 -18.21 -1.71 9.07
CA ILE A 32 -16.85 -2.10 9.44
C ILE A 32 -15.88 -0.99 9.03
N LYS A 33 -15.08 -0.50 10.00
CA LYS A 33 -14.01 0.46 9.75
C LYS A 33 -12.78 -0.25 9.19
N GLN A 34 -12.51 -0.04 7.91
CA GLN A 34 -11.36 -0.54 7.17
C GLN A 34 -10.26 0.52 7.16
N LYS A 35 -9.00 0.11 7.34
CA LYS A 35 -7.82 0.98 7.11
C LYS A 35 -7.28 0.67 5.72
N ILE A 36 -7.32 1.66 4.84
CA ILE A 36 -6.88 1.55 3.46
C ILE A 36 -5.51 2.19 3.33
N TYR A 37 -4.57 1.49 2.70
CA TYR A 37 -3.24 2.00 2.39
C TYR A 37 -3.16 2.23 0.89
N GLN A 38 -2.73 3.41 0.49
CA GLN A 38 -2.54 3.78 -0.90
C GLN A 38 -1.05 3.73 -1.24
N ALA A 39 -0.73 3.02 -2.31
CA ALA A 39 0.61 2.97 -2.88
C ALA A 39 0.54 3.28 -4.38
N VAL A 40 1.59 3.90 -4.88
CA VAL A 40 1.78 4.25 -6.29
C VAL A 40 2.98 3.48 -6.80
N LEU A 41 2.81 2.75 -7.91
CA LEU A 41 3.91 2.16 -8.65
C LEU A 41 4.41 3.18 -9.68
N ILE A 42 5.60 3.72 -9.47
CA ILE A 42 6.26 4.62 -10.41
C ILE A 42 6.98 3.77 -11.45
N GLN A 43 6.35 3.54 -12.60
CA GLN A 43 7.07 2.88 -13.69
C GLN A 43 8.20 3.80 -14.18
N PRO A 44 9.48 3.36 -14.16
CA PRO A 44 10.54 4.11 -14.80
C PRO A 44 10.22 4.24 -16.29
N ALA A 45 10.66 5.34 -16.91
CA ALA A 45 10.43 5.60 -18.33
C ALA A 45 10.81 4.36 -19.15
N CYS A 46 9.79 3.69 -19.70
CA CYS A 46 9.96 2.46 -20.46
C CYS A 46 9.72 2.80 -21.93
N PRO A 47 10.78 2.96 -22.75
CA PRO A 47 10.64 3.36 -24.15
C PRO A 47 9.88 2.32 -24.99
N TYR A 48 9.75 1.08 -24.52
CA TYR A 48 8.99 0.01 -25.17
C TYR A 48 7.53 -0.07 -24.74
N CYS A 49 7.19 0.51 -23.59
CA CYS A 49 5.86 0.44 -22.97
C CYS A 49 5.03 1.71 -23.22
N GLY A 50 5.62 2.74 -23.82
CA GLY A 50 4.97 4.05 -24.01
C GLY A 50 4.80 4.88 -22.73
N SER A 51 5.41 4.44 -21.62
CA SER A 51 5.46 5.22 -20.38
C SER A 51 6.54 6.29 -20.52
N VAL A 52 6.12 7.52 -20.80
CA VAL A 52 6.93 8.75 -20.78
C VAL A 52 7.06 9.31 -19.38
#